data_AF-A0A8J4D454-F1
#
_entry.id   AF-A0A8J4D454-F1
#
_cell.length_a   1.000
_cell.length_b   1.000
_cell.length_c   1.000
_cell.angle_alpha   90.00
_cell.angle_beta   90.00
_cell.angle_gamma   90.00
#
_symmetry.space_group_name_H-M   'P 1'
#
loop_
_entity.id
_entity.type
_entity.pdbx_description
1 polymer ?
#
loop_
_entity_poly.entity_id
_entity_poly.type
_entity_poly.pdbx_seq_one_letter_code
_entity_poly.pdbx_strand_id
1 'polypeptide(L)'
;MAQAPSRKFIKDTLNMTLDPKVRLQDVKTILLQVGSRGGFASDITWDFLLSNTQALLSRYDSVPTYSLGNTISELATGIVSEKLAGQIKAWATNQTELLGANFTTTVDENLKSNRKWLGLPATQMCEWLNSKVPALH
;
A
#
# COMPACT_ATOMS: atom_id res chain seq x y z
N MET A 1 8.79 4.64 13.90
CA MET A 1 9.49 3.67 13.02
C MET A 1 8.94 3.63 11.59
N ALA A 2 7.64 3.88 11.36
CA ALA A 2 7.04 3.85 10.02
C ALA A 2 7.67 4.80 8.96
N GLN A 3 8.37 5.86 9.38
CA GLN A 3 9.07 6.80 8.50
C GLN A 3 10.54 6.43 8.22
N ALA A 4 11.00 5.23 8.60
CA ALA A 4 12.41 4.87 8.47
C ALA A 4 12.89 4.91 7.00
N PRO A 5 14.07 5.49 6.70
CA PRO A 5 14.53 5.70 5.34
C PRO A 5 15.19 4.47 4.71
N SER A 6 15.54 3.43 5.49
CA SER A 6 16.25 2.26 4.98
C SER A 6 15.32 1.07 4.71
N ARG A 7 15.62 0.31 3.65
CA ARG A 7 14.90 -0.93 3.30
C ARG A 7 14.86 -1.94 4.46
N LYS A 8 15.97 -2.05 5.21
CA LYS A 8 16.06 -2.93 6.37
C LYS A 8 15.07 -2.52 7.45
N PHE A 9 15.05 -1.24 7.84
CA PHE A 9 14.15 -0.77 8.89
C PHE A 9 12.68 -0.85 8.48
N ILE A 10 12.37 -0.66 7.20
CA ILE A 10 11.01 -0.88 6.68
C ILE A 10 10.59 -2.34 6.88
N LYS A 11 11.42 -3.31 6.47
CA LYS A 11 11.15 -4.73 6.66
C LYS A 11 11.03 -5.09 8.14
N ASP A 12 11.93 -4.60 8.98
CA ASP A 12 11.89 -4.82 10.43
C ASP A 12 10.60 -4.25 11.03
N THR A 13 10.18 -3.05 10.61
CA THR A 13 8.92 -2.42 11.06
C THR A 13 7.69 -3.21 10.62
N LEU A 14 7.68 -3.72 9.38
CA LEU A 14 6.58 -4.57 8.89
C LEU A 14 6.55 -5.91 9.64
N ASN A 15 7.70 -6.51 9.92
CA ASN A 15 7.78 -7.75 10.71
C ASN A 15 7.21 -7.60 12.13
N MET A 16 7.29 -6.40 12.73
CA MET A 16 6.63 -6.13 14.02
C MET A 16 5.12 -6.36 13.97
N THR A 17 4.49 -6.19 12.79
CA THR A 17 3.06 -6.46 12.63
C THR A 17 2.69 -7.93 12.76
N LEU A 18 3.66 -8.84 12.84
CA LEU A 18 3.46 -10.26 13.13
C LEU A 18 3.64 -10.58 14.63
N ASP A 19 4.23 -9.68 15.43
CA ASP A 19 4.46 -9.91 16.86
C ASP A 19 3.16 -9.73 17.66
N PRO A 20 2.69 -10.76 18.40
CA PRO A 20 1.46 -10.70 19.20
C PRO A 20 1.41 -9.54 20.21
N LYS A 21 2.56 -8.98 20.61
CA LYS A 21 2.65 -7.83 21.51
C LYS A 21 2.21 -6.51 20.87
N VAL A 22 2.24 -6.42 19.54
CA VAL A 22 1.76 -5.23 18.80
C VAL A 22 0.24 -5.29 18.69
N ARG A 23 -0.45 -4.22 19.09
CA ARG A 23 -1.92 -4.18 19.06
C ARG A 23 -2.43 -4.16 17.62
N LEU A 24 -3.59 -4.77 17.36
CA LEU A 24 -4.15 -4.87 16.00
C LEU A 24 -4.43 -3.51 15.35
N GLN A 25 -4.82 -2.51 16.15
CA GLN A 25 -4.95 -1.12 15.67
C GLN A 25 -3.62 -0.56 15.14
N ASP A 26 -2.51 -0.90 15.79
CA ASP A 26 -1.17 -0.45 15.40
C ASP A 26 -0.69 -1.22 14.16
N VAL A 27 -1.09 -2.49 13.99
CA VAL A 27 -0.85 -3.26 12.76
C VAL A 27 -1.41 -2.52 11.55
N LYS A 28 -2.68 -2.12 11.59
CA LYS A 28 -3.30 -1.32 10.52
C LYS A 28 -2.51 -0.03 10.27
N THR A 29 -2.22 0.74 11.32
CA THR A 29 -1.50 2.01 11.20
C THR A 29 -0.11 1.83 10.59
N ILE A 30 0.64 0.80 11.00
CA ILE A 30 1.97 0.51 10.46
C ILE A 30 1.89 0.19 8.97
N LEU A 31 1.01 -0.72 8.57
CA LEU A 31 0.84 -1.12 7.17
C LEU A 31 0.53 0.09 6.29
N LEU A 32 -0.41 0.94 6.70
CA LEU A 32 -0.78 2.14 5.96
C LEU A 32 0.34 3.18 5.93
N GLN A 33 0.91 3.53 7.09
CA GLN A 33 1.93 4.56 7.14
C GLN A 33 3.21 4.20 6.38
N VAL A 34 3.55 2.91 6.31
CA VAL A 34 4.71 2.47 5.53
C VAL A 34 4.33 2.38 4.04
N GLY A 35 3.21 1.74 3.71
CA GLY A 35 2.80 1.49 2.32
C GLY A 35 2.45 2.75 1.55
N SER A 36 1.82 3.74 2.20
CA SER A 36 1.41 5.00 1.57
C SER A 36 2.57 5.97 1.27
N ARG A 37 3.81 5.66 1.68
CA ARG A 37 4.99 6.49 1.39
C ARG A 37 5.40 6.48 -0.08
N GLY A 38 4.88 5.54 -0.86
CA GLY A 38 5.27 5.36 -2.27
C GLY A 38 6.70 4.82 -2.44
N GLY A 39 7.14 4.75 -3.70
CA GLY A 39 8.47 4.22 -4.06
C GLY A 39 8.73 2.82 -3.47
N PHE A 40 9.99 2.58 -3.07
CA PHE A 40 10.39 1.27 -2.55
C PHE A 40 9.70 0.88 -1.24
N ALA A 41 9.15 1.83 -0.47
CA ALA A 41 8.42 1.52 0.76
C ALA A 41 7.07 0.86 0.46
N SER A 42 6.37 1.36 -0.56
CA SER A 42 5.16 0.75 -1.10
C SER A 42 5.45 -0.66 -1.62
N ASP A 43 6.49 -0.81 -2.45
CA ASP A 43 6.85 -2.12 -3.02
C ASP A 43 7.14 -3.16 -1.94
N ILE A 44 7.96 -2.81 -0.93
CA ILE A 44 8.27 -3.71 0.18
C ILE A 44 7.02 -4.04 1.02
N THR A 45 6.11 -3.09 1.19
CA THR A 45 4.86 -3.31 1.94
C THR A 45 3.95 -4.29 1.23
N TRP A 46 3.82 -4.17 -0.10
CA TRP A 46 3.06 -5.13 -0.90
C TRP A 46 3.72 -6.50 -0.93
N ASP A 47 5.03 -6.58 -1.16
CA ASP A 47 5.76 -7.86 -1.09
C ASP A 47 5.52 -8.56 0.26
N PHE A 48 5.58 -7.79 1.35
CA PHE A 48 5.30 -8.29 2.70
C PHE A 48 3.85 -8.77 2.84
N LEU A 49 2.85 -7.98 2.44
CA LEU A 49 1.43 -8.32 2.55
C LEU A 49 1.08 -9.60 1.77
N LEU A 50 1.54 -9.68 0.53
CA LEU A 50 1.27 -10.82 -0.35
C LEU A 50 1.94 -12.10 0.17
N SER A 51 3.11 -11.98 0.81
CA SER A 51 3.87 -13.12 1.35
C SER A 51 3.41 -13.55 2.75
N ASN A 52 2.77 -12.67 3.51
CA ASN A 52 2.45 -12.90 4.93
C ASN A 52 0.95 -12.83 5.24
N THR A 53 0.08 -12.91 4.23
CA THR A 53 -1.38 -12.80 4.40
C THR A 53 -1.88 -13.74 5.51
N GLN A 54 -1.48 -15.01 5.50
CA GLN A 54 -1.97 -15.97 6.50
C GLN A 54 -1.47 -15.66 7.92
N ALA A 55 -0.21 -15.23 8.06
CA ALA A 55 0.37 -14.85 9.33
C ALA A 55 -0.24 -13.54 9.88
N LEU A 56 -0.69 -12.65 8.98
CA LEU A 56 -1.44 -11.47 9.36
C LEU A 56 -2.87 -11.82 9.75
N LEU A 57 -3.53 -12.73 9.02
CA LEU A 57 -4.89 -13.19 9.35
C LEU A 57 -4.94 -13.88 10.70
N SER A 58 -3.94 -14.69 11.05
CA SER A 58 -3.88 -15.34 12.37
C SER A 58 -3.72 -14.36 13.54
N ARG A 59 -3.43 -13.08 13.27
CA ARG A 59 -3.44 -12.03 14.31
C ARG A 59 -4.86 -11.66 14.74
N TYR A 60 -5.86 -11.90 13.91
CA TYR A 60 -7.24 -11.48 14.14
C TYR A 60 -8.08 -12.72 14.48
N ASP A 61 -8.61 -12.79 15.70
CA ASP A 61 -9.05 -14.07 16.30
C ASP A 61 -10.44 -14.60 15.89
N SER A 62 -11.26 -13.94 15.06
CA SER A 62 -12.57 -14.49 14.64
C SER A 62 -13.46 -13.61 13.76
N VAL A 63 -13.17 -12.30 13.65
CA VAL A 63 -13.91 -11.39 12.73
C VAL A 63 -12.96 -10.65 11.75
N PRO A 64 -11.89 -11.28 11.23
CA PRO A 64 -10.65 -10.63 10.75
C PRO A 64 -10.77 -9.87 9.45
N THR A 65 -11.68 -10.40 8.65
CA THR A 65 -11.65 -10.32 7.21
C THR A 65 -11.89 -8.89 6.75
N TYR A 66 -12.77 -8.18 7.45
CA TYR A 66 -13.03 -6.77 7.21
C TYR A 66 -11.86 -5.87 7.60
N SER A 67 -11.12 -6.12 8.69
CA SER A 67 -10.08 -5.18 9.15
C SER A 67 -8.84 -5.19 8.26
N LEU A 68 -8.33 -6.39 7.95
CA LEU A 68 -7.19 -6.54 7.05
C LEU A 68 -7.59 -6.27 5.58
N GLY A 69 -8.76 -6.74 5.15
CA GLY A 69 -9.30 -6.47 3.82
C GLY A 69 -9.51 -4.99 3.54
N ASN A 70 -10.04 -4.24 4.52
CA ASN A 70 -10.15 -2.77 4.42
C ASN A 70 -8.79 -2.10 4.33
N THR A 71 -7.81 -2.57 5.11
CA THR A 71 -6.44 -2.04 5.08
C THR A 71 -5.79 -2.25 3.71
N ILE A 72 -5.96 -3.43 3.12
CA ILE A 72 -5.46 -3.76 1.78
C ILE A 72 -6.18 -2.92 0.71
N SER A 73 -7.49 -2.74 0.85
CA SER A 73 -8.28 -1.90 -0.06
C SER A 73 -7.86 -0.42 0.01
N GLU A 74 -7.58 0.09 1.21
CA GLU A 74 -7.08 1.44 1.44
C GLU A 74 -5.68 1.63 0.82
N LEU A 75 -4.77 0.66 0.99
CA LEU A 75 -3.46 0.67 0.32
C LEU A 75 -3.58 0.61 -1.21
N ALA A 76 -4.53 -0.16 -1.73
CA ALA A 76 -4.74 -0.33 -3.17
C ALA A 76 -5.11 0.97 -3.89
N THR A 77 -5.63 1.97 -3.16
CA THR A 77 -5.93 3.30 -3.72
C THR A 77 -4.70 4.03 -4.26
N GLY A 78 -3.52 3.75 -3.72
CA GLY A 78 -2.26 4.41 -4.09
C GLY A 78 -1.48 3.75 -5.24
N ILE A 79 -2.03 2.70 -5.88
CA ILE A 79 -1.28 1.94 -6.89
C ILE A 79 -1.13 2.76 -8.18
N VAL A 80 0.09 2.80 -8.70
CA VAL A 80 0.44 3.47 -9.98
C VAL A 80 1.17 2.55 -10.97
N SER A 81 1.63 1.38 -10.49
CA SER A 81 2.42 0.41 -11.24
C SER A 81 1.52 -0.70 -11.80
N GLU A 82 1.54 -0.88 -13.12
CA GLU A 82 0.80 -1.96 -13.80
C GLU A 82 1.26 -3.35 -13.36
N LYS A 83 2.57 -3.53 -13.16
CA LYS A 83 3.14 -4.78 -12.67
C LYS A 83 2.59 -5.14 -11.28
N LEU A 84 2.62 -4.17 -10.37
CA LEU A 84 2.13 -4.36 -9.01
C LEU A 84 0.62 -4.61 -8.99
N ALA A 85 -0.14 -3.86 -9.78
CA ALA A 85 -1.58 -4.10 -9.96
C ALA A 85 -1.86 -5.52 -10.47
N GLY A 86 -1.10 -5.99 -11.45
CA GLY A 86 -1.20 -7.37 -11.96
C GLY A 86 -0.94 -8.41 -10.87
N GLN A 87 0.10 -8.23 -10.06
CA GLN A 87 0.43 -9.11 -8.94
C GLN A 87 -0.68 -9.14 -7.87
N ILE A 88 -1.19 -7.97 -7.49
CA ILE A 88 -2.27 -7.85 -6.49
C ILE A 88 -3.56 -8.49 -6.98
N LYS A 89 -3.94 -8.27 -8.26
CA LYS A 89 -5.14 -8.88 -8.83
C LYS A 89 -5.00 -10.40 -8.92
N ALA A 90 -3.84 -10.91 -9.33
CA ALA A 90 -3.58 -12.35 -9.39
C ALA A 90 -3.59 -13.00 -8.00
N TRP A 91 -3.09 -12.32 -6.97
CA TRP A 91 -3.17 -12.78 -5.58
C TRP A 91 -4.62 -12.74 -5.07
N ALA A 92 -5.38 -11.68 -5.39
CA ALA A 92 -6.74 -11.45 -4.91
C ALA A 92 -7.75 -12.54 -5.33
N THR A 93 -7.51 -13.25 -6.45
CA THR A 93 -8.40 -14.34 -6.91
C THR A 93 -8.50 -15.48 -5.90
N ASN A 94 -7.48 -15.67 -5.06
CA ASN A 94 -7.44 -16.70 -4.01
C ASN A 94 -7.84 -16.15 -2.63
N GLN A 95 -8.34 -14.91 -2.55
CA GLN A 95 -8.57 -14.18 -1.31
C GLN A 95 -10.00 -13.65 -1.25
N THR A 96 -10.95 -14.40 -1.80
CA THR A 96 -12.37 -14.01 -1.96
C THR A 96 -13.09 -13.79 -0.63
N GLU A 97 -12.65 -14.44 0.44
CA GLU A 97 -13.17 -14.17 1.77
C GLU A 97 -12.63 -12.82 2.28
N LEU A 98 -11.34 -12.54 2.07
CA LEU A 98 -10.62 -11.35 2.53
C LEU A 98 -11.04 -10.04 1.84
N LEU A 99 -11.39 -10.12 0.56
CA LEU A 99 -11.57 -8.95 -0.29
C LEU A 99 -12.99 -8.89 -0.83
N GLY A 100 -13.53 -7.67 -0.94
CA GLY A 100 -14.84 -7.47 -1.56
C GLY A 100 -14.85 -7.90 -3.04
N ALA A 101 -16.01 -8.32 -3.53
CA ALA A 101 -16.19 -8.83 -4.90
C ALA A 101 -15.71 -7.86 -6.00
N ASN A 102 -15.74 -6.55 -5.73
CA ASN A 102 -15.33 -5.52 -6.68
C ASN A 102 -13.85 -5.08 -6.54
N PHE A 103 -13.07 -5.72 -5.65
CA PHE A 103 -11.71 -5.27 -5.32
C PHE A 103 -10.81 -5.14 -6.55
N THR A 104 -10.82 -6.14 -7.45
CA THR A 104 -9.98 -6.12 -8.67
C THR A 104 -10.38 -5.00 -9.64
N THR A 105 -11.68 -4.74 -9.78
CA THR A 105 -12.21 -3.60 -10.53
C THR A 105 -11.75 -2.28 -9.93
N THR A 106 -11.84 -2.13 -8.61
CA THR A 106 -11.38 -0.94 -7.89
C THR A 106 -9.87 -0.71 -8.06
N VAL A 107 -9.05 -1.77 -8.08
CA VAL A 107 -7.62 -1.67 -8.38
C VAL A 107 -7.40 -1.09 -9.78
N ASP A 108 -8.14 -1.57 -10.79
CA ASP A 108 -8.01 -1.09 -12.17
C ASP A 108 -8.47 0.38 -12.32
N GLU A 109 -9.56 0.76 -11.67
CA GLU A 109 -10.06 2.15 -11.66
C GLU A 109 -9.05 3.10 -11.01
N ASN A 110 -8.51 2.73 -9.85
CA ASN A 110 -7.49 3.52 -9.14
C ASN A 110 -6.21 3.64 -9.96
N LEU A 111 -5.72 2.53 -10.53
CA LEU A 111 -4.54 2.53 -11.39
C LEU A 111 -4.72 3.49 -12.58
N LYS A 112 -5.87 3.41 -13.26
CA LYS A 112 -6.19 4.28 -14.39
C LYS A 112 -6.26 5.75 -13.98
N SER A 113 -6.96 6.05 -12.88
CA SER A 113 -7.11 7.40 -12.35
C SER A 113 -5.75 8.01 -11.96
N ASN A 114 -4.95 7.27 -11.20
CA ASN A 114 -3.65 7.74 -10.73
C ASN A 114 -2.67 7.95 -11.90
N ARG A 115 -2.62 7.04 -12.87
CA ARG A 115 -1.77 7.20 -14.06
C ARG A 115 -2.21 8.37 -14.92
N LYS A 116 -3.51 8.60 -15.07
CA LYS A 116 -4.04 9.79 -15.76
C LYS A 116 -3.59 11.08 -15.05
N TRP A 117 -3.66 11.11 -13.72
CA TRP A 117 -3.21 12.25 -12.93
C TRP A 117 -1.69 12.48 -13.06
N LEU A 118 -0.90 11.40 -13.06
CA LEU A 118 0.54 11.46 -13.26
C LEU A 118 0.97 11.92 -14.65
N GLY A 119 0.16 11.70 -15.69
CA GLY A 119 0.52 12.06 -17.06
C GLY A 119 0.50 13.57 -17.35
N LEU A 120 -0.56 14.26 -16.94
CA LEU A 120 -0.77 15.68 -17.28
C LEU A 120 -0.80 16.58 -16.04
N PRO A 121 -1.73 16.41 -15.07
CA PRO A 121 -1.75 17.24 -13.87
C PRO A 121 -0.43 17.30 -13.10
N ALA A 122 0.23 16.15 -12.90
CA ALA A 122 1.50 16.11 -12.17
C ALA A 122 2.61 16.85 -12.92
N THR A 123 2.69 16.69 -14.25
CA THR A 123 3.67 17.39 -15.10
C THR A 123 3.48 18.90 -15.02
N GLN A 124 2.23 19.38 -15.13
CA GLN A 124 1.90 20.80 -15.01
C GLN A 124 2.23 21.35 -13.61
N MET A 125 2.01 20.55 -12.56
CA MET A 125 2.40 20.93 -11.21
C MET A 125 3.92 21.06 -11.07
N CYS A 126 4.70 20.16 -11.66
CA CYS A 126 6.16 20.25 -11.69
C CYS A 126 6.64 21.51 -12.44
N GLU A 127 6.07 21.80 -13.61
CA GLU A 127 6.37 23.02 -14.36
C GLU A 127 6.04 24.28 -13.54
N TRP A 128 4.87 24.30 -12.89
CA TRP A 128 4.48 25.40 -12.02
C TRP A 128 5.45 25.56 -10.85
N LEU A 129 5.81 24.49 -10.14
CA LEU A 129 6.77 24.55 -9.04
C LEU A 129 8.13 25.10 -9.50
N ASN A 130 8.63 24.63 -10.65
CA ASN A 130 9.87 25.14 -11.23
C ASN A 130 9.80 26.62 -11.60
N SER A 131 8.62 27.12 -12.01
CA SER A 131 8.42 28.56 -12.27
C SER A 131 8.37 29.43 -11.00
N LYS A 132 8.24 28.83 -9.81
CA LYS A 132 8.13 29.53 -8.53
C LYS A 132 9.39 29.51 -7.69
N VAL A 133 10.37 28.67 -8.01
CA VAL A 133 11.69 28.69 -7.37
C VAL A 133 12.52 29.78 -8.05
N PRO A 134 12.86 30.89 -7.37
CA PRO A 134 13.80 31.87 -7.92
C PRO A 134 15.14 31.16 -8.17
N ALA A 135 15.82 31.49 -9.27
CA ALA A 135 17.19 31.02 -9.47
C ALA A 135 18.01 31.42 -8.24
N LEU A 136 18.61 30.44 -7.55
CA LEU A 136 19.60 30.69 -6.51
C LEU A 136 20.82 31.31 -7.21
N HIS A 137 20.92 32.64 -7.17
CA HIS A 137 22.10 33.41 -7.59
C HIS A 137 23.10 33.52 -6.45
#